data_AF-E0WQL6-F1
#
_entry.id   AF-E0WQL6-F1
#
_cell.length_a   1.000
_cell.length_b   1.000
_cell.length_c   1.000
_cell.angle_alpha   90.00
_cell.angle_beta   90.00
_cell.angle_gamma   90.00
#
_symmetry.space_group_name_H-M   'P 1'
#
loop_
_entity.id
_entity.type
_entity.pdbx_description
1 polymer ?
#
loop_
_entity_poly.entity_id
_entity_poly.type
_entity_poly.pdbx_seq_one_letter_code
_entity_poly.pdbx_strand_id
1 'polypeptide(L)' 'MKKLIPSLDNFRYRNKWWVIDVSGNTLRLITYIDFRLRKIFVKHISTHAEYDKLTKYYREHKE' A
#
# COMPACT_ATOMS: atom_id res chain seq x y z
N MET A 1 -5.43 13.20 -2.91
CA MET A 1 -4.64 12.64 -1.79
C MET A 1 -3.13 12.69 -2.03
N LYS A 2 -2.63 12.46 -3.25
CA LYS A 2 -1.19 12.55 -3.59
C LYS A 2 -0.51 13.90 -3.28
N LYS A 3 -1.25 15.01 -3.31
CA LYS A 3 -0.74 16.34 -2.89
C LYS A 3 -0.47 16.44 -1.37
N LEU A 4 -1.20 15.68 -0.56
CA LEU A 4 -1.07 15.66 0.90
C LEU A 4 -0.09 14.59 1.37
N ILE A 5 -0.05 13.46 0.64
CA ILE A 5 0.85 12.33 0.90
C ILE A 5 1.63 12.08 -0.39
N PRO A 6 2.82 12.69 -0.55
CA PRO A 6 3.63 12.54 -1.75
C PRO A 6 4.06 11.11 -2.03
N SER A 7 4.26 10.31 -0.97
CA SER A 7 4.65 8.90 -1.05
C SER A 7 3.50 7.94 -1.39
N LEU A 8 2.27 8.45 -1.58
CA LEU A 8 1.13 7.63 -1.98
C LEU A 8 1.31 7.14 -3.42
N ASP A 9 1.48 5.83 -3.57
CA ASP A 9 1.59 5.16 -4.87
C ASP A 9 0.57 4.03 -5.04
N ASN A 10 0.25 3.69 -6.29
CA ASN A 10 -0.68 2.63 -6.61
C ASN A 10 -0.01 1.26 -6.44
N PHE A 11 -0.69 0.33 -5.77
CA PHE A 11 -0.23 -1.05 -5.68
C PHE A 11 -0.60 -1.82 -6.94
N ARG A 12 0.36 -2.02 -7.84
CA ARG A 12 0.13 -2.55 -9.21
C ARG A 12 -0.52 -3.94 -9.25
N TYR A 13 -0.37 -4.73 -8.20
CA TYR A 13 -0.81 -6.13 -8.17
C TYR A 13 -2.24 -6.31 -7.65
N ARG A 14 -2.86 -5.25 -7.11
CA ARG A 14 -4.21 -5.35 -6.56
C ARG A 14 -5.01 -4.07 -6.83
N ASN A 15 -6.17 -4.20 -7.47
CA ASN A 15 -6.95 -3.04 -7.87
C ASN A 15 -7.49 -2.28 -6.65
N LYS A 16 -7.41 -0.94 -6.67
CA LYS A 16 -7.81 -0.05 -5.56
C LYS A 16 -7.00 -0.27 -4.28
N TRP A 17 -5.75 -0.70 -4.39
CA TRP A 17 -4.81 -0.73 -3.28
C TRP A 17 -3.72 0.32 -3.49
N TRP A 18 -3.27 0.88 -2.38
CA TRP A 18 -2.23 1.90 -2.33
C TRP A 18 -1.15 1.52 -1.35
N VAL A 19 0.05 2.02 -1.63
CA VAL A 19 1.21 1.95 -0.74
C VAL A 19 1.58 3.35 -0.29
N ILE A 20 1.89 3.49 0.99
CA ILE A 20 2.33 4.74 1.60
C ILE A 20 3.60 4.47 2.39
N ASP A 21 4.62 5.30 2.18
CA ASP A 21 5.84 5.27 2.98
C ASP A 21 5.58 5.99 4.32
N VAL A 22 5.86 5.29 5.43
CA VAL A 22 5.68 5.81 6.79
C VAL A 22 6.94 5.60 7.63
N SER A 23 7.01 6.28 8.79
CA SER A 23 8.17 6.20 9.70
C SER A 23 9.50 6.58 9.02
N GLY A 24 9.56 7.73 8.35
CA GLY A 24 10.77 8.18 7.67
C GLY A 24 11.26 7.22 6.58
N ASN A 25 10.34 6.63 5.82
CA ASN A 25 10.61 5.68 4.73
C ASN A 25 11.07 4.27 5.18
N THR A 26 11.02 3.95 6.48
CA THR A 26 11.41 2.63 6.99
C THR A 26 10.32 1.56 6.86
N LEU A 27 9.05 2.00 6.82
CA LEU A 27 7.89 1.12 6.75
C LEU A 27 7.04 1.43 5.51
N ARG A 28 6.32 0.41 5.05
CA ARG A 28 5.35 0.43 3.96
C ARG A 28 3.99 0.06 4.50
N LEU A 29 3.04 0.96 4.30
CA LEU A 29 1.64 0.78 4.63
C LEU A 29 0.89 0.37 3.35
N ILE A 30 0.34 -0.84 3.32
CA ILE A 30 -0.54 -1.30 2.24
C ILE A 30 -1.98 -1.13 2.70
N THR A 31 -2.72 -0.29 1.99
CA THR A 31 -4.08 0.09 2.37
C THR A 31 -5.04 0.10 1.18
N TYR A 32 -6.28 -0.27 1.44
CA TYR A 32 -7.41 0.01 0.55
C TYR A 32 -8.04 1.33 0.96
N ILE A 33 -8.30 2.20 -0.02
CA ILE A 33 -8.89 3.53 0.21
C ILE A 33 -10.19 3.61 -0.57
N ASP A 34 -11.29 3.76 0.15
CA ASP A 34 -12.57 4.11 -0.45
C ASP A 34 -12.75 5.62 -0.43
N PHE A 35 -12.50 6.27 -1.57
CA PHE A 35 -12.65 7.71 -1.70
C PHE A 35 -14.11 8.18 -1.63
N ARG A 36 -15.10 7.32 -1.93
CA ARG A 36 -16.52 7.68 -1.87
C ARG A 36 -17.01 7.68 -0.42
N LEU A 37 -16.70 6.61 0.32
CA LEU A 37 -17.09 6.46 1.72
C LEU A 37 -16.14 7.16 2.69
N ARG A 38 -15.01 7.70 2.19
CA ARG A 38 -13.94 8.31 3.00
C ARG A 38 -13.41 7.35 4.08
N LYS A 39 -13.31 6.06 3.74
CA LYS A 39 -12.80 5.01 4.64
C LYS A 39 -11.46 4.51 4.15
N ILE A 40 -10.58 4.22 5.11
CA ILE A 40 -9.24 3.68 4.87
C ILE A 40 -9.16 2.35 5.61
N PHE A 41 -8.79 1.30 4.90
CA PHE A 41 -8.63 -0.05 5.43
C PHE A 41 -7.17 -0.48 5.32
N VAL A 42 -6.49 -0.47 6.45
CA VAL A 42 -5.10 -0.92 6.56
C VAL A 42 -5.07 -2.44 6.56
N LYS A 43 -4.32 -3.04 5.63
CA LYS A 43 -4.12 -4.50 5.60
C LYS A 43 -2.78 -4.89 6.21
N HIS A 44 -1.72 -4.19 5.83
CA HIS A 44 -0.36 -4.51 6.25
C HIS A 44 0.41 -3.23 6.60
N ILE A 45 1.13 -3.29 7.71
CA ILE A 45 2.20 -2.35 8.06
C ILE A 45 3.45 -3.20 8.14
N SER A 46 4.39 -2.98 7.22
CA SER A 46 5.52 -3.90 7.02
C SER A 46 6.80 -3.14 6.75
N THR A 47 7.94 -3.73 7.07
CA THR A 47 9.26 -3.23 6.67
C THR A 47 9.45 -3.34 5.16
N HIS A 48 10.50 -2.70 4.62
CA HIS A 48 10.87 -2.85 3.20
C HIS A 48 11.07 -4.31 2.79
N ALA A 49 11.78 -5.09 3.61
CA ALA A 49 12.08 -6.49 3.31
C ALA A 49 10.81 -7.37 3.30
N GLU A 50 9.87 -7.09 4.20
CA GLU A 50 8.58 -7.79 4.23
C GLU A 50 7.67 -7.35 3.08
N TYR A 51 7.67 -6.06 2.75
CA TYR A 51 6.95 -5.52 1.61
C TYR A 51 7.39 -6.17 0.29
N ASP A 52 8.69 -6.43 0.12
CA ASP A 52 9.21 -7.12 -1.07
C ASP A 52 8.70 -8.56 -1.16
N LYS A 53 8.65 -9.28 -0.03
CA LYS A 53 8.07 -10.63 0.05
C LYS A 53 6.58 -10.62 -0.26
N LEU A 54 5.83 -9.68 0.31
CA LEU A 54 4.39 -9.50 0.03
C LEU A 54 4.17 -9.17 -1.44
N THR A 55 4.98 -8.28 -2.01
CA THR A 55 4.93 -7.89 -3.41
C THR A 55 5.17 -9.09 -4.33
N LYS A 56 6.15 -9.94 -4.02
CA LYS A 56 6.37 -11.20 -4.75
C LYS A 56 5.16 -12.12 -4.66
N TYR A 57 4.62 -12.30 -3.46
CA TYR A 57 3.44 -13.14 -3.24
C TYR A 57 2.22 -12.68 -4.06
N TYR A 58 1.87 -11.39 -4.01
CA TYR A 58 0.74 -10.84 -4.79
C TYR A 58 1.00 -10.78 -6.30
N ARG A 59 2.27 -10.77 -6.72
CA ARG A 59 2.61 -10.87 -8.15
C ARG A 59 2.30 -12.27 -8.69
N GLU A 60 2.60 -13.30 -7.91
CA GLU A 60 2.40 -14.72 -8.26
C GLU A 60 0.93 -15.14 -8.07
N HIS A 61 0.25 -14.58 -7.08
CA HIS A 61 -1.15 -14.85 -6.77
C HIS A 61 -2.01 -13.63 -7.12
N LYS A 62 -2.23 -13.41 -8.42
CA LYS A 62 -3.19 -12.40 -8.88
C LYS A 62 -4.61 -12.91 -8.65
N GLU A 63 -5.40 -12.12 -7.93
CA GLU A 63 -6.87 -12.22 -7.95
C GLU A 63 -7.41 -11.88 -9.34
#